data_AF-A0A957E974-F1
#
_entry.id   AF-A0A957E974-F1
#
_cell.length_a   1.000
_cell.length_b   1.000
_cell.length_c   1.000
_cell.angle_alpha   90.00
_cell.angle_beta   90.00
_cell.angle_gamma   90.00
#
_symmetry.space_group_name_H-M   'P 1'
#
loop_
_entity.id
_entity.type
_entity.pdbx_description
1 polymer ?
#
loop_
_entity_poly.entity_id
_entity_poly.type
_entity_poly.pdbx_seq_one_letter_code
_entity_poly.pdbx_strand_id
1 'polypeptide(L)' 'MRIGILFSRIRQEEKLIVQALEARGVNYELIDVREAVFDLERPSAWQQYNVILERCVSHSQAMAALQILGMWG' A
#
# COMPACT_ATOMS: atom_id res chain seq x y z
N MET A 1 13.32 5.79 4.00
CA MET A 1 11.90 5.49 4.30
C MET A 1 11.20 5.16 2.99
N ARG A 2 10.56 4.00 2.90
CA ARG A 2 9.82 3.52 1.71
C ARG A 2 8.36 3.31 2.06
N ILE A 3 7.44 3.95 1.32
CA ILE A 3 6.00 3.86 1.57
C ILE A 3 5.34 2.96 0.51
N GLY A 4 4.60 1.94 0.93
CA GLY A 4 3.71 1.20 0.03
C GLY A 4 2.33 1.84 0.01
N ILE A 5 1.76 2.10 -1.16
CA ILE A 5 0.43 2.70 -1.30
C ILE A 5 -0.48 1.68 -1.97
N LEU A 6 -1.40 1.11 -1.18
CA LEU A 6 -2.40 0.16 -1.69
C LEU A 6 -3.49 0.92 -2.44
N PHE A 7 -3.82 0.48 -3.65
CA PHE A 7 -4.95 1.02 -4.40
C PHE A 7 -5.71 -0.10 -5.11
N SER A 8 -7.00 0.14 -5.40
CA SER A 8 -7.79 -0.69 -6.32
C SER A 8 -8.20 0.07 -7.59
N ARG A 9 -8.14 1.41 -7.54
CA ARG A 9 -8.33 2.34 -8.65
C ARG A 9 -7.60 3.63 -8.33
N ILE A 10 -6.90 4.20 -9.30
CA ILE A 10 -6.25 5.51 -9.14
C ILE A 10 -7.26 6.63 -9.39
N ARG A 11 -7.57 7.43 -8.36
CA ARG A 11 -8.40 8.64 -8.46
C ARG A 11 -7.54 9.89 -8.37
N GLN A 12 -8.17 11.07 -8.33
CA GLN A 12 -7.46 12.33 -8.24
C GLN A 12 -6.74 12.47 -6.90
N GLU A 13 -7.34 11.97 -5.83
CA GLU A 13 -6.83 11.97 -4.47
C GLU A 13 -5.50 11.20 -4.39
N GLU A 14 -5.42 9.99 -4.97
CA GLU A 14 -4.18 9.21 -4.99
C GLU A 14 -3.08 9.90 -5.81
N LYS A 15 -3.42 10.58 -6.91
CA LYS A 15 -2.46 11.39 -7.68
C LYS A 15 -1.89 12.55 -6.86
N LEU A 16 -2.73 13.22 -6.06
CA LEU A 16 -2.27 14.31 -5.19
C LEU A 16 -1.34 13.80 -4.08
N ILE A 17 -1.60 12.59 -3.55
CA ILE A 17 -0.71 11.94 -2.57
C ILE A 17 0.65 11.67 -3.21
N VAL A 18 0.68 11.09 -4.41
CA VAL A 18 1.92 10.82 -5.14
C VAL A 18 2.70 12.12 -5.37
N GLN A 19 2.06 13.17 -5.87
CA GLN A 19 2.72 14.47 -6.08
C GLN A 19 3.29 15.05 -4.77
N ALA A 20 2.57 14.90 -3.65
CA ALA A 20 3.03 15.34 -2.35
C ALA A 20 4.26 14.55 -1.84
N LEU A 21 4.34 13.25 -2.15
CA LEU A 21 5.48 12.40 -1.82
C LEU A 21 6.70 12.71 -2.70
N GLU A 22 6.47 12.88 -4.01
CA GLU A 22 7.49 13.29 -4.98
C GLU A 22 8.11 14.64 -4.61
N ALA A 23 7.27 15.64 -4.29
CA ALA A 23 7.73 16.96 -3.86
C ALA A 23 8.58 16.94 -2.58
N ARG A 24 8.46 15.89 -1.76
CA ARG A 24 9.23 15.68 -0.53
C ARG A 24 10.41 14.71 -0.71
N GLY A 25 10.61 14.17 -1.91
CA GLY A 25 11.67 13.17 -2.17
C GLY A 25 11.49 11.86 -1.40
N VAL A 26 10.26 11.49 -1.06
CA VAL A 26 9.96 10.25 -0.33
C VAL A 26 9.80 9.10 -1.31
N ASN A 27 10.54 8.00 -1.10
CA ASN A 27 10.39 6.79 -1.91
C ASN A 27 9.05 6.12 -1.65
N TYR A 28 8.33 5.76 -2.71
CA TYR A 28 7.06 5.05 -2.61
C TYR A 28 6.91 4.00 -3.71
N GLU A 29 5.95 3.10 -3.52
CA GLU A 29 5.49 2.14 -4.52
C GLU A 29 3.96 2.12 -4.54
N LEU A 30 3.36 2.16 -5.73
CA LEU A 30 1.94 1.95 -5.93
C LEU A 30 1.69 0.45 -6.08
N ILE A 31 0.83 -0.11 -5.23
CA ILE A 31 0.55 -1.54 -5.16
C ILE A 31 -0.94 -1.75 -5.48
N ASP A 32 -1.22 -2.41 -6.61
CA ASP A 32 -2.59 -2.79 -6.95
C ASP A 32 -3.02 -3.97 -6.08
N VAL A 33 -3.93 -3.73 -5.14
CA VAL A 33 -4.39 -4.75 -4.17
C VAL A 33 -5.05 -5.94 -4.84
N ARG A 34 -5.54 -5.77 -6.08
CA ARG A 34 -6.21 -6.84 -6.85
C ARG A 34 -5.24 -7.87 -7.40
N GLU A 35 -3.99 -7.45 -7.61
CA GLU A 35 -2.90 -8.28 -8.14
C GLU A 35 -1.88 -8.63 -7.04
N ALA A 36 -2.04 -8.06 -5.84
CA ALA A 36 -1.15 -8.27 -4.72
C ALA A 36 -1.27 -9.71 -4.17
N VAL A 37 -0.12 -10.36 -3.98
CA VAL A 37 -0.03 -11.69 -3.36
C VAL A 37 0.40 -11.55 -1.91
N PHE A 38 -0.40 -12.13 -1.01
CA PHE A 38 -0.12 -12.20 0.41
C PHE A 38 0.29 -13.62 0.77
N ASP A 39 1.60 -13.90 0.65
CA ASP A 39 2.18 -15.15 1.14
C ASP A 39 2.26 -15.11 2.67
N LEU A 40 1.38 -15.85 3.34
CA LEU A 40 1.27 -15.88 4.80
C LEU A 40 2.50 -16.46 5.49
N GLU A 41 3.27 -17.30 4.80
CA GLU A 41 4.49 -17.91 5.34
C GLU A 41 5.73 -17.06 5.07
N ARG A 42 5.67 -16.16 4.07
CA ARG A 42 6.82 -15.36 3.60
C ARG A 42 6.49 -13.87 3.49
N PRO A 43 6.48 -13.14 4.61
CA PRO A 43 6.15 -11.71 4.64
C PRO A 43 7.24 -10.79 4.09
N SER A 44 8.41 -11.32 3.71
CA SER A 44 9.60 -10.52 3.36
C SER A 44 9.37 -9.54 2.20
N ALA A 45 8.46 -9.85 1.26
CA ALA A 45 8.08 -8.95 0.18
C ALA A 45 7.36 -7.68 0.67
N TRP A 46 6.76 -7.72 1.86
CA TRP A 46 6.03 -6.62 2.47
C TRP A 46 6.84 -5.87 3.53
N GLN A 47 7.81 -6.53 4.18
CA GLN A 47 8.66 -5.95 5.21
C GLN A 47 9.65 -4.88 4.69
N GLN A 48 9.79 -4.74 3.37
CA GLN A 48 10.58 -3.67 2.76
C GLN A 48 9.92 -2.28 2.87
N TYR A 49 8.63 -2.21 3.21
CA TYR A 49 7.91 -0.95 3.40
C TYR A 49 7.94 -0.53 4.87
N ASN A 50 8.26 0.74 5.12
CA ASN A 50 8.24 1.30 6.47
C ASN A 50 6.83 1.77 6.87
N VAL A 51 5.99 2.09 5.89
CA VAL A 51 4.60 2.53 6.08
C VAL A 51 3.78 1.97 4.93
N ILE A 52 2.60 1.45 5.24
CA ILE A 52 1.57 1.15 4.25
C ILE A 52 0.45 2.18 4.35
N LEU A 53 0.10 2.80 3.22
CA LEU A 53 -1.03 3.71 3.09
C LEU A 53 -2.14 3.04 2.29
N GLU A 54 -3.30 2.84 2.91
CA GLU A 54 -4.47 2.20 2.31
C GLU A 54 -5.36 3.23 1.59
N ARG A 55 -5.62 3.02 0.28
CA ARG A 55 -6.41 3.92 -0.59
C ARG A 55 -7.40 3.19 -1.51
N CYS A 56 -7.74 1.95 -1.21
CA CYS A 56 -8.69 1.15 -1.96
C CYS A 56 -10.11 1.75 -1.87
N VAL A 57 -10.90 1.54 -2.93
CA VAL A 57 -12.32 1.95 -2.93
C VAL A 57 -13.19 0.93 -2.16
N SER A 58 -12.80 -0.34 -2.17
CA SER A 58 -13.54 -1.42 -1.51
C SER A 58 -13.11 -1.55 -0.05
N HIS A 59 -14.06 -1.34 0.87
CA HIS A 59 -13.83 -1.52 2.30
C HIS A 59 -13.40 -2.95 2.64
N SER A 60 -14.01 -3.95 2.00
CA SER A 60 -13.72 -5.36 2.28
C SER A 60 -12.29 -5.75 1.88
N GLN A 61 -11.82 -5.27 0.72
CA GLN A 61 -10.44 -5.51 0.28
C GLN A 61 -9.43 -4.79 1.17
N ALA A 62 -9.71 -3.54 1.52
CA ALA A 62 -8.90 -2.75 2.43
C ALA A 62 -8.72 -3.46 3.78
N MET A 63 -9.83 -3.90 4.39
CA MET A 63 -9.82 -4.59 5.67
C MET A 63 -9.02 -5.89 5.63
N ALA A 64 -9.22 -6.72 4.60
CA ALA A 64 -8.49 -7.99 4.47
C ALA A 64 -6.98 -7.76 4.33
N ALA A 65 -6.56 -6.83 3.45
CA ALA A 65 -5.15 -6.51 3.26
C ALA A 65 -4.51 -5.94 4.53
N LEU A 66 -5.18 -4.98 5.19
CA LEU A 66 -4.66 -4.35 6.40
C LEU A 66 -4.58 -5.30 7.59
N GLN A 67 -5.52 -6.25 7.73
CA GLN A 67 -5.45 -7.27 8.77
C GLN A 67 -4.21 -8.15 8.60
N ILE A 68 -3.95 -8.63 7.39
CA ILE A 68 -2.77 -9.46 7.10
C ILE A 68 -1.48 -8.66 7.34
N LEU A 69 -1.40 -7.43 6.83
CA LEU A 69 -0.20 -6.59 6.98
C LEU A 69 0.05 -6.23 8.46
N GLY A 70 -0.99 -5.93 9.22
CA GLY A 70 -0.90 -5.66 10.66
C GLY A 70 -0.47 -6.87 11.49
N MET A 71 -0.64 -8.10 10.99
CA MET A 71 -0.08 -9.30 11.66
C MET A 71 1.46 -9.36 11.55
N TRP A 72 2.05 -8.64 10.59
CA TRP A 72 3.50 -8.65 10.35
C TRP A 72 4.24 -7.43 10.92
N GLY A 73 3.52 -6.40 11.38
CA GLY A 73 4.09 -5.19 12.00
C GLY A 73 3.38 -3.91 11.57
#